data_AF-A0A1B9K3D1-F1
#
_entry.id   AF-A0A1B9K3D1-F1
#
_cell.length_a   1.000
_cell.length_b   1.000
_cell.length_c   1.000
_cell.angle_alpha   90.00
_cell.angle_beta   90.00
_cell.angle_gamma   90.00
#
_symmetry.space_group_name_H-M   'P 1'
#
loop_
_entity.id
_entity.type
_entity.pdbx_description
1 polymer ?
#
loop_
_entity_poly.entity_id
_entity_poly.type
_entity_poly.pdbx_seq_one_letter_code
_entity_poly.pdbx_strand_id
1 'polypeptide(L)'
;MNPKNNDKYPISDYQGNCNNLNILQPETKSLRLIIIMRRLIPFAMIWVSLVLMFGVICMYTNAMGQDEFYRFIFFLHNPIVVALNSLALLIALLHSILWFNSTTKIASLNQGNQKSRAWLISAFLWIVTIAISIYLLLLVLK
;
A
#
# COMPACT_ATOMS: atom_id res chain seq x y z
N MET A 1 -45.43 37.61 32.24
CA MET A 1 -44.36 38.45 31.65
C MET A 1 -43.21 37.51 31.30
N ASN A 2 -43.06 37.13 30.03
CA ASN A 2 -42.01 36.22 29.59
C ASN A 2 -41.24 36.89 28.44
N PRO A 3 -39.97 37.29 28.63
CA PRO A 3 -39.18 37.89 27.57
C PRO A 3 -38.66 36.84 26.58
N LYS A 4 -38.94 37.14 25.32
CA LYS A 4 -38.36 36.61 24.09
C LYS A 4 -36.82 36.69 24.11
N ASN A 5 -36.19 35.65 23.55
CA ASN A 5 -35.04 35.69 22.60
C ASN A 5 -33.75 36.32 23.16
N ASN A 6 -32.58 35.67 23.18
CA ASN A 6 -31.62 35.43 22.10
C ASN A 6 -30.48 34.65 22.82
N ASP A 7 -29.90 33.55 22.34
CA ASP A 7 -28.85 33.52 21.33
C ASP A 7 -28.72 32.07 20.86
N LYS A 8 -29.02 31.81 19.59
CA LYS A 8 -28.80 30.50 18.98
C LYS A 8 -27.75 30.68 17.89
N TYR A 9 -26.48 30.69 18.29
CA TYR A 9 -25.39 30.36 17.38
C TYR A 9 -25.57 28.90 16.98
N PRO A 10 -25.67 28.55 15.69
CA PRO A 10 -25.49 27.17 15.30
C PRO A 10 -23.99 26.86 15.45
N ILE A 11 -23.63 26.17 16.53
CA ILE A 11 -22.40 25.36 16.51
C ILE A 11 -22.62 24.36 15.38
N SER A 12 -21.88 24.57 14.29
CA SER A 12 -21.78 23.60 13.22
C SER A 12 -21.08 22.38 13.80
N ASP A 13 -21.86 21.49 14.39
CA ASP A 13 -21.44 20.15 14.71
C ASP A 13 -21.12 19.47 13.38
N TYR A 14 -19.86 19.57 12.96
CA TYR A 14 -19.21 18.60 12.09
C TYR A 14 -19.08 17.24 12.82
N GLN A 15 -20.11 16.84 13.57
CA GLN A 15 -20.34 15.50 14.06
C GLN A 15 -21.05 14.72 12.95
N GLY A 16 -20.51 14.83 11.73
CA GLY A 16 -20.94 14.10 10.56
C GLY A 16 -20.52 12.65 10.70
N ASN A 17 -21.34 11.88 11.40
CA ASN A 17 -21.58 10.47 11.10
C ASN A 17 -20.31 9.59 11.04
N CYS A 18 -19.57 9.51 12.16
CA CYS A 18 -18.60 8.43 12.39
C CYS A 18 -19.25 7.05 12.58
N ASN A 19 -20.51 6.86 12.20
CA ASN A 19 -21.22 5.58 12.27
C ASN A 19 -21.19 4.82 10.92
N ASN A 20 -20.62 5.42 9.86
CA ASN A 20 -20.47 4.76 8.56
C ASN A 20 -19.11 4.09 8.32
N LEU A 21 -18.24 4.04 9.34
CA LEU A 21 -17.04 3.18 9.34
C LEU A 21 -17.37 1.70 9.67
N ASN A 22 -18.63 1.29 9.52
CA ASN A 22 -19.09 -0.08 9.68
C ASN A 22 -19.44 -0.78 8.35
N ILE A 23 -19.15 -0.17 7.20
CA ILE A 23 -19.26 -0.86 5.90
C ILE A 23 -17.88 -1.43 5.53
N LEU A 24 -17.48 -2.48 6.26
CA LEU A 24 -16.86 -3.71 5.73
C LEU A 24 -16.63 -4.68 6.90
N GLN A 25 -17.72 -5.24 7.43
CA GLN A 25 -17.66 -6.45 8.22
C GLN A 25 -18.17 -7.60 7.33
N PRO A 26 -17.26 -8.39 6.77
CA PRO A 26 -17.43 -9.82 6.82
C PRO A 26 -16.23 -10.45 7.54
N GLU A 27 -16.49 -11.40 8.43
CA GLU A 27 -15.53 -12.31 9.07
C GLU A 27 -14.56 -11.71 10.12
N THR A 28 -14.92 -11.85 11.40
CA THR A 28 -14.19 -11.42 12.62
C THR A 28 -12.78 -12.03 12.80
N LYS A 29 -12.40 -13.02 11.98
CA LYS A 29 -11.04 -13.57 11.92
C LYS A 29 -10.15 -12.85 10.90
N SER A 30 -10.74 -12.41 9.78
CA SER A 30 -10.02 -11.79 8.65
C SER A 30 -9.51 -10.39 9.01
N LEU A 31 -10.29 -9.62 9.78
CA LEU A 31 -9.87 -8.29 10.24
C LEU A 31 -8.62 -8.31 11.14
N ARG A 32 -8.45 -9.33 11.98
CA ARG A 32 -7.24 -9.46 12.84
C ARG A 32 -5.99 -9.71 12.02
N LEU A 33 -6.06 -10.62 11.05
CA LEU A 33 -4.92 -10.91 10.17
C LEU A 33 -4.56 -9.71 9.28
N ILE A 34 -5.55 -8.97 8.78
CA ILE A 34 -5.32 -7.75 7.99
C ILE A 34 -4.60 -6.68 8.82
N ILE A 35 -4.99 -6.49 10.09
CA ILE A 35 -4.32 -5.55 11.00
C ILE A 35 -2.88 -6.00 11.31
N ILE A 36 -2.68 -7.30 11.54
CA ILE A 36 -1.35 -7.86 11.79
C ILE A 36 -0.46 -7.67 10.56
N MET A 37 -0.93 -8.07 9.37
CA MET A 37 -0.22 -7.85 8.10
C MET A 37 0.10 -6.37 7.89
N ARG A 38 -0.84 -5.47 8.19
CA ARG A 38 -0.61 -4.02 8.11
C ARG A 38 0.56 -3.57 8.99
N ARG A 39 0.70 -4.17 10.18
CA ARG A 39 1.80 -3.88 11.10
C ARG A 39 3.14 -4.43 10.62
N LEU A 40 3.14 -5.46 9.79
CA LEU A 40 4.35 -6.05 9.16
C LEU A 40 4.80 -5.31 7.89
N ILE A 41 3.94 -4.50 7.25
CA ILE A 41 4.29 -3.68 6.08
C ILE A 41 5.58 -2.86 6.27
N PRO A 42 5.73 -2.04 7.33
CA PRO A 42 6.96 -1.25 7.50
C PRO A 42 8.21 -2.13 7.65
N PHE A 43 8.09 -3.28 8.33
CA PHE A 43 9.19 -4.22 8.48
C PHE A 43 9.62 -4.79 7.12
N ALA A 44 8.67 -5.23 6.29
CA ALA A 44 8.95 -5.74 4.96
C ALA A 44 9.55 -4.66 4.03
N MET A 45 9.07 -3.42 4.11
CA MET A 45 9.62 -2.31 3.33
C MET A 45 11.05 -1.97 3.72
N ILE A 46 11.35 -1.91 5.03
CA ILE A 46 12.72 -1.68 5.52
C ILE A 46 13.64 -2.82 5.07
N TRP A 47 13.18 -4.07 5.16
CA TRP A 47 13.93 -5.24 4.70
C TRP A 47 14.28 -5.14 3.21
N VAL A 48 13.29 -4.88 2.35
CA VAL A 48 13.51 -4.74 0.90
C VAL A 48 14.44 -3.57 0.59
N SER A 49 14.27 -2.44 1.28
CA SER A 49 15.17 -1.28 1.15
C SER A 49 16.61 -1.63 1.53
N LEU A 50 16.83 -2.38 2.62
CA LEU A 50 18.15 -2.82 3.06
C LEU A 50 18.79 -3.79 2.05
N VAL A 51 18.02 -4.75 1.54
CA VAL A 51 18.49 -5.70 0.50
C VAL A 51 18.87 -4.96 -0.80
N LEU A 52 18.05 -3.99 -1.23
CA LEU A 52 18.34 -3.15 -2.40
C LEU A 52 19.58 -2.29 -2.19
N MET A 53 19.71 -1.64 -1.03
CA MET A 53 20.89 -0.83 -0.70
C MET A 53 22.15 -1.69 -0.72
N PHE A 54 22.11 -2.87 -0.11
CA PHE A 54 23.23 -3.82 -0.13
C PHE A 54 23.58 -4.24 -1.56
N GLY A 55 22.57 -4.53 -2.40
CA GLY A 55 22.77 -4.86 -3.80
C GLY A 55 23.41 -3.73 -4.62
N VAL A 56 22.96 -2.48 -4.43
CA VAL A 56 23.53 -1.30 -5.09
C VAL A 56 24.97 -1.07 -4.66
N ILE A 57 25.28 -1.24 -3.36
CA ILE A 57 26.64 -1.13 -2.86
C ILE A 57 27.52 -2.21 -3.50
N CYS A 58 27.10 -3.48 -3.50
CA CYS A 58 27.84 -4.57 -4.14
C CYS A 58 28.04 -4.37 -5.66
N MET A 59 27.04 -3.81 -6.36
CA MET A 59 27.18 -3.45 -7.77
C MET A 59 28.22 -2.33 -7.97
N TYR A 60 28.23 -1.33 -7.10
CA TYR A 60 29.20 -0.23 -7.14
C TYR A 60 30.63 -0.73 -6.83
N THR A 61 30.81 -1.64 -5.87
CA THR A 61 32.16 -2.19 -5.58
C THR A 61 32.67 -3.13 -6.67
N ASN A 62 31.77 -3.84 -7.37
CA ASN A 62 32.14 -4.68 -8.51
C ASN A 62 32.67 -3.87 -9.71
N ALA A 63 32.19 -2.64 -9.90
CA ALA A 63 32.77 -1.71 -10.87
C ALA A 63 34.23 -1.33 -10.54
N MET A 64 34.68 -1.54 -9.30
CA MET A 64 36.06 -1.34 -8.84
C MET A 64 36.91 -2.62 -8.93
N GLY A 65 36.39 -3.70 -9.52
CA GLY A 65 37.12 -4.96 -9.75
C GLY A 65 37.10 -5.95 -8.59
N GLN A 66 36.11 -5.88 -7.69
CA GLN A 66 35.94 -6.84 -6.59
C GLN A 66 34.78 -7.82 -6.84
N ASP A 67 34.98 -9.11 -6.57
CA ASP A 67 33.98 -10.19 -6.75
C ASP A 67 32.80 -10.17 -5.75
N GLU A 68 32.61 -9.05 -5.04
CA GLU A 68 31.60 -8.88 -3.99
C GLU A 68 30.17 -8.97 -4.51
N PHE A 69 29.95 -8.71 -5.80
CA PHE A 69 28.66 -8.91 -6.44
C PHE A 69 28.25 -10.39 -6.50
N TYR A 70 29.19 -11.31 -6.75
CA TYR A 70 28.88 -12.74 -6.71
C TYR A 70 28.49 -13.21 -5.31
N ARG A 71 29.10 -12.63 -4.28
CA ARG A 71 28.75 -12.91 -2.87
C ARG A 71 27.35 -12.39 -2.53
N PHE A 72 26.93 -11.26 -3.09
CA PHE A 72 25.56 -10.76 -2.98
C PHE A 72 24.54 -11.67 -3.68
N ILE A 73 24.83 -12.14 -4.90
CA ILE A 73 23.95 -13.08 -5.61
C ILE A 73 23.82 -14.41 -4.84
N PHE A 74 24.92 -14.91 -4.28
CA PHE A 74 24.88 -16.10 -3.42
C PHE A 74 24.03 -15.89 -2.16
N PHE A 75 24.11 -14.70 -1.54
CA PHE A 75 23.26 -14.32 -0.41
C PHE A 75 21.78 -14.27 -0.80
N LEU A 76 21.43 -13.69 -1.96
CA LEU A 76 20.07 -13.65 -2.51
C LEU A 76 19.51 -15.04 -2.80
N HIS A 77 20.35 -15.97 -3.27
CA HIS A 77 19.95 -17.33 -3.60
C HIS A 77 19.68 -18.20 -2.36
N ASN A 78 20.05 -17.73 -1.16
CA ASN A 78 19.74 -18.44 0.06
C ASN A 78 18.21 -18.61 0.20
N PRO A 79 17.69 -19.86 0.40
CA PRO A 79 16.25 -20.13 0.41
C PRO A 79 15.48 -19.29 1.45
N ILE A 80 16.13 -18.92 2.55
CA ILE A 80 15.55 -18.06 3.58
C ILE A 80 15.35 -16.63 3.05
N VAL A 81 16.36 -16.09 2.36
CA VAL A 81 16.31 -14.75 1.77
C VAL A 81 15.30 -14.70 0.64
N VAL A 82 15.25 -15.73 -0.22
CA VAL A 82 14.23 -15.87 -1.27
C VAL A 82 12.82 -15.87 -0.68
N ALA A 83 12.59 -16.65 0.39
CA ALA A 83 11.30 -16.70 1.07
C ALA A 83 10.90 -15.34 1.66
N LEU A 84 11.84 -14.65 2.33
CA LEU A 84 11.61 -13.30 2.87
C LEU A 84 11.32 -12.28 1.77
N ASN A 85 12.03 -12.34 0.65
CA ASN A 85 11.83 -11.42 -0.47
C ASN A 85 10.47 -11.66 -1.16
N SER A 86 10.08 -12.93 -1.33
CA SER A 86 8.74 -13.29 -1.84
C SER A 86 7.63 -12.83 -0.90
N LEU A 87 7.81 -12.99 0.41
CA LEU A 87 6.85 -12.50 1.40
C LEU A 87 6.77 -10.97 1.37
N ALA A 88 7.90 -10.28 1.26
CA ALA A 88 7.94 -8.82 1.18
C ALA A 88 7.27 -8.30 -0.09
N LEU A 89 7.44 -8.99 -1.22
CA LEU A 89 6.72 -8.67 -2.47
C LEU A 89 5.22 -8.84 -2.29
N LEU A 90 4.76 -9.93 -1.67
CA LEU A 90 3.34 -10.16 -1.38
C LEU A 90 2.77 -9.07 -0.46
N ILE A 91 3.53 -8.67 0.56
CA ILE A 91 3.17 -7.57 1.47
C ILE A 91 3.12 -6.22 0.73
N ALA A 92 4.02 -5.97 -0.21
CA ALA A 92 4.01 -4.76 -1.04
C ALA A 92 2.75 -4.71 -1.95
N LEU A 93 2.36 -5.84 -2.54
CA LEU A 93 1.11 -5.97 -3.30
C LEU A 93 -0.12 -5.72 -2.40
N LEU A 94 -0.13 -6.29 -1.19
CA LEU A 94 -1.18 -6.03 -0.19
C LEU A 94 -1.23 -4.56 0.24
N HIS A 95 -0.08 -3.89 0.35
CA HIS A 95 -0.04 -2.47 0.64
C HIS A 95 -0.67 -1.66 -0.48
N SER A 96 -0.31 -1.96 -1.74
CA SER A 96 -0.87 -1.30 -2.93
C SER A 96 -2.39 -1.48 -3.03
N ILE A 97 -2.91 -2.70 -2.87
CA ILE A 97 -4.36 -2.95 -2.98
C ILE A 97 -5.16 -2.23 -1.89
N LEU A 98 -4.60 -2.15 -0.67
CA LEU A 98 -5.21 -1.47 0.45
C LEU A 98 -5.19 0.06 0.29
N TRP A 99 -4.12 0.59 -0.29
CA TRP A 99 -4.02 2.00 -0.66
C TRP A 99 -5.04 2.34 -1.75
N PHE A 100 -5.16 1.52 -2.81
CA PHE A 100 -6.16 1.72 -3.86
C PHE A 100 -7.58 1.69 -3.30
N ASN A 101 -7.92 0.72 -2.45
CA ASN A 101 -9.27 0.62 -1.89
C ASN A 101 -9.59 1.77 -0.91
N SER A 102 -8.60 2.26 -0.17
CA SER A 102 -8.78 3.42 0.72
C SER A 102 -8.95 4.71 -0.08
N THR A 103 -8.14 4.92 -1.12
CA THR A 103 -8.17 6.11 -1.96
C THR A 103 -9.42 6.20 -2.82
N THR A 104 -9.91 5.09 -3.37
CA THR A 104 -11.15 5.09 -4.18
C THR A 104 -12.39 5.31 -3.32
N LYS A 105 -12.41 4.81 -2.07
CA LYS A 105 -13.49 5.05 -1.11
C LYS A 105 -13.61 6.54 -0.75
N ILE A 106 -12.49 7.24 -0.60
CA ILE A 106 -12.46 8.68 -0.33
C ILE A 106 -12.86 9.48 -1.58
N ALA A 107 -12.37 9.10 -2.77
CA ALA A 107 -12.73 9.74 -4.02
C ALA A 107 -14.24 9.62 -4.34
N SER A 108 -14.87 8.51 -3.98
CA SER A 108 -16.32 8.32 -4.14
C SER A 108 -17.19 9.17 -3.22
N LEU A 109 -16.65 9.61 -2.08
CA LEU A 109 -17.41 10.32 -1.04
C LEU A 109 -17.47 11.83 -1.31
N ASN A 110 -16.48 12.38 -2.01
CA ASN A 110 -16.38 13.83 -2.28
C ASN A 110 -17.20 14.29 -3.51
N GLN A 111 -17.65 13.36 -4.36
CA GLN A 111 -18.41 13.67 -5.56
C GLN A 111 -19.75 12.94 -5.50
N GLY A 112 -20.78 13.62 -4.97
CA GLY A 112 -22.13 13.08 -4.86
C GLY A 112 -22.60 12.44 -6.17
N ASN A 113 -23.13 11.22 -6.07
CA ASN A 113 -23.65 10.40 -7.17
C ASN A 113 -22.65 9.96 -8.26
N GLN A 114 -21.93 8.86 -8.00
CA GLN A 114 -21.82 7.71 -8.94
C GLN A 114 -20.92 6.61 -8.34
N LYS A 115 -21.52 5.57 -7.73
CA LYS A 115 -20.81 4.32 -7.36
C LYS A 115 -20.03 3.71 -8.54
N SER A 116 -20.39 4.04 -9.79
CA SER A 116 -19.73 3.58 -11.02
C SER A 116 -18.32 4.16 -11.22
N ARG A 117 -18.04 5.41 -10.79
CA ARG A 117 -16.75 6.08 -11.05
C ARG A 117 -15.62 5.61 -10.13
N ALA A 118 -15.93 5.25 -8.89
CA ALA A 118 -14.93 4.73 -7.96
C ALA A 118 -14.31 3.40 -8.45
N TRP A 119 -15.14 2.57 -9.07
CA TRP A 119 -14.70 1.31 -9.69
C TRP A 119 -13.81 1.56 -10.91
N LEU A 120 -14.17 2.53 -11.75
CA LEU A 120 -13.36 2.96 -12.90
C LEU A 120 -11.97 3.47 -12.49
N ILE A 121 -11.89 4.27 -11.41
CA ILE A 121 -10.61 4.77 -10.89
C ILE A 121 -9.75 3.60 -10.40
N SER A 122 -10.32 2.68 -9.63
CA SER A 122 -9.58 1.50 -9.17
C SER A 122 -9.07 0.66 -10.33
N ALA A 123 -9.90 0.44 -11.36
CA ALA A 123 -9.52 -0.31 -12.56
C ALA A 123 -8.37 0.38 -13.33
N PHE A 124 -8.41 1.71 -13.47
CA PHE A 124 -7.34 2.47 -14.10
C PHE A 124 -5.99 2.32 -13.37
N LEU A 125 -5.98 2.43 -12.04
CA LEU A 125 -4.73 2.28 -11.26
C LEU A 125 -4.16 0.85 -11.37
N TRP A 126 -5.01 -0.17 -11.45
CA TRP A 126 -4.60 -1.54 -11.74
C TRP A 126 -3.99 -1.70 -13.14
N ILE A 127 -4.61 -1.12 -14.16
CA ILE A 127 -4.08 -1.12 -15.54
C ILE A 127 -2.69 -0.48 -15.58
N VAL A 128 -2.51 0.67 -14.92
CA VAL A 128 -1.20 1.35 -14.85
C VAL A 128 -0.16 0.47 -14.15
N THR A 129 -0.53 -0.20 -13.06
CA THR A 129 0.37 -1.08 -12.32
C THR A 129 0.78 -2.30 -13.15
N ILE A 130 -0.15 -2.91 -13.88
CA ILE A 130 0.14 -4.02 -14.81
C ILE A 130 1.04 -3.55 -15.94
N ALA A 131 0.76 -2.38 -16.52
CA ALA A 131 1.57 -1.81 -17.58
C ALA A 131 3.01 -1.54 -17.12
N ILE A 132 3.20 -0.96 -15.93
CA ILE A 132 4.54 -0.75 -15.34
C ILE A 132 5.27 -2.07 -15.13
N SER A 133 4.55 -3.09 -14.65
CA SER A 133 5.13 -4.42 -14.39
C SER A 133 5.57 -5.11 -15.68
N ILE A 134 4.78 -5.02 -16.75
CA ILE A 134 5.13 -5.57 -18.07
C ILE A 134 6.32 -4.83 -18.65
N TYR A 135 6.34 -3.50 -18.55
CA TYR A 135 7.44 -2.67 -19.03
C TYR A 135 8.77 -3.00 -18.33
N LEU A 136 8.76 -3.12 -17.00
CA LEU A 136 9.92 -3.55 -16.21
C LEU A 136 10.41 -4.94 -16.63
N LEU A 137 9.51 -5.89 -16.85
CA LEU A 137 9.87 -7.24 -17.25
C LEU A 137 10.50 -7.26 -18.66
N LEU A 138 9.95 -6.50 -19.60
CA LEU A 138 10.55 -6.33 -20.93
C LEU A 138 11.94 -5.70 -20.86
N LEU A 139 12.13 -4.70 -20.00
CA LEU A 139 13.40 -4.00 -19.84
C LEU A 139 14.48 -4.90 -19.22
N VAL A 140 14.12 -5.76 -18.28
CA VAL A 140 15.06 -6.71 -17.65
C VAL A 140 15.41 -7.87 -18.58
N LEU A 141 14.46 -8.33 -19.40
CA LEU A 141 14.66 -9.45 -20.31
C LEU A 141 15.42 -9.06 -21.60
N LYS A 142 15.49 -7.77 -21.91
CA LYS A 142 16.09 -7.23 -23.14
C LYS A 142 17.54 -6.81 -22.91
#